data_AF-A0A959FPR6-F1
#
_entry.id   AF-A0A959FPR6-F1
#
_cell.length_a   1.000
_cell.length_b   1.000
_cell.length_c   1.000
_cell.angle_alpha   90.00
_cell.angle_beta   90.00
_cell.angle_gamma   90.00
#
_symmetry.space_group_name_H-M   'P 1'
#
loop_
_entity.id
_entity.type
_entity.pdbx_description
1 polymer ?
#
loop_
_entity_poly.entity_id
_entity_poly.type
_entity_poly.pdbx_seq_one_letter_code
_entity_poly.pdbx_strand_id
1 'polypeptide(L)'
;MIKLSHTFFALALVTAALFLGCKKEDNNPNGCGTANYNYTLEIQAEAQAFSDAAAAYAQDQSTANCLAYQSAAQAYLDAAADLDNCVPSAQRPSYLQAIADAQVELDALSC
;
A
#
# COMPACT_ATOMS: atom_id res chain seq x y z
N MET A 1 -3.84 -31.06 36.00
CA MET A 1 -3.08 -31.37 34.77
C MET A 1 -3.53 -30.40 33.68
N ILE A 2 -2.83 -29.28 33.54
CA ILE A 2 -3.11 -28.29 32.49
C ILE A 2 -2.29 -28.73 31.28
N LYS A 3 -2.95 -29.32 30.28
CA LYS A 3 -2.34 -29.61 28.96
C LYS A 3 -2.19 -28.27 28.25
N LEU A 4 -1.08 -27.58 28.54
CA LEU A 4 -0.68 -26.37 27.84
C LEU A 4 -0.38 -26.80 26.39
N SER A 5 -1.34 -26.51 25.53
CA SER A 5 -1.39 -26.94 24.14
C SER A 5 -0.19 -26.39 23.38
N HIS A 6 0.60 -27.27 22.77
CA HIS A 6 1.78 -26.93 21.97
C HIS A 6 1.47 -25.97 20.81
N THR A 7 0.19 -25.78 20.49
CA THR A 7 -0.30 -24.81 19.50
C THR A 7 -0.19 -23.35 19.95
N PHE A 8 -0.21 -23.06 21.26
CA PHE A 8 -0.13 -21.67 21.74
C PHE A 8 1.30 -21.10 21.66
N PHE A 9 2.31 -21.95 21.85
CA PHE A 9 3.72 -21.55 21.79
C PHE A 9 4.18 -21.29 20.34
N ALA A 10 3.64 -22.04 19.37
CA ALA A 10 3.92 -21.83 17.96
C ALA A 10 3.32 -20.51 17.43
N LEU A 11 2.13 -20.14 17.90
CA LEU A 11 1.43 -18.91 17.46
C LEU A 11 2.10 -17.63 17.99
N ALA A 12 2.72 -17.69 19.17
CA ALA A 12 3.49 -16.57 19.74
C ALA A 12 4.83 -16.35 19.02
N LEU A 13 5.40 -17.38 18.39
CA LEU A 13 6.70 -17.27 17.70
C LEU A 13 6.58 -16.62 16.31
N VAL A 14 5.44 -16.80 15.64
CA VAL A 14 5.16 -16.22 14.30
C VAL A 14 4.94 -14.71 14.37
N THR A 15 4.34 -14.20 15.45
CA THR A 15 4.13 -12.76 15.65
C THR A 15 5.41 -12.01 16.03
N ALA A 16 6.40 -12.69 16.63
CA ALA A 16 7.70 -12.09 16.96
C ALA A 16 8.62 -11.92 15.74
N ALA A 17 8.45 -12.71 14.69
CA ALA A 17 9.25 -12.62 13.46
C ALA A 17 8.89 -11.41 12.58
N LEU A 18 7.73 -10.76 12.82
CA LEU A 18 7.28 -9.57 12.10
C LEU A 18 7.92 -8.26 12.60
N PHE A 19 8.64 -8.30 13.73
CA PHE A 19 9.30 -7.13 14.33
C PHE A 19 10.82 -7.08 14.12
N LEU A 20 11.39 -8.00 13.35
CA LEU A 20 12.75 -7.83 12.81
C LEU A 20 12.67 -6.83 11.65
N GLY A 21 12.51 -5.56 12.05
CA GLY A 21 12.41 -4.42 11.18
C GLY A 21 13.51 -4.41 10.13
N CYS A 22 13.08 -4.17 8.90
CA CYS A 22 13.94 -3.81 7.79
C CYS A 22 14.84 -2.64 8.21
N LYS A 23 16.08 -2.92 8.63
CA LYS A 23 17.14 -1.92 8.58
C LYS A 23 17.83 -2.05 7.23
N LYS A 24 17.50 -1.13 6.34
CA LYS A 24 18.39 -0.75 5.26
C LYS A 24 18.39 0.77 5.20
N GLU A 25 19.39 1.36 5.86
CA GLU A 25 19.82 2.73 5.56
C GLU A 25 20.43 2.71 4.16
N ASP A 26 19.57 2.64 3.14
CA ASP A 26 20.00 2.98 1.79
C ASP A 26 19.91 4.49 1.69
N ASN A 27 21.08 5.13 1.67
CA ASN A 27 21.23 6.47 1.13
C ASN A 27 20.85 6.40 -0.35
N ASN A 28 19.56 6.46 -0.66
CA ASN A 28 19.07 6.53 -2.02
C ASN A 28 19.33 7.96 -2.53
N PRO A 29 20.14 8.13 -3.60
CA PRO A 29 20.44 9.45 -4.16
C PRO A 29 19.20 10.18 -4.71
N ASN A 30 18.04 9.52 -4.80
CA ASN A 30 16.78 10.09 -5.28
C ASN A 30 15.89 10.68 -4.16
N GLY A 31 16.38 10.83 -2.94
CA GLY A 31 15.61 11.46 -1.84
C GLY A 31 14.77 10.48 -1.01
N CYS A 32 14.48 9.29 -1.53
CA CYS A 32 13.70 8.26 -0.84
C CYS A 32 14.39 7.80 0.45
N GLY A 33 13.90 8.25 1.61
CA GLY A 33 14.51 7.97 2.91
C GLY A 33 15.49 9.04 3.42
N THR A 34 15.59 10.18 2.73
CA THR A 34 16.30 11.36 3.28
C THR A 34 15.45 12.02 4.37
N ALA A 35 16.08 12.78 5.26
CA ALA A 35 15.40 13.46 6.38
C ALA A 35 14.24 14.40 5.94
N ASN A 36 14.17 14.78 4.65
CA ASN A 36 13.18 15.70 4.10
C ASN A 36 12.17 15.03 3.14
N TYR A 37 12.32 13.74 2.81
CA TYR A 37 11.40 13.05 1.90
C TYR A 37 11.06 11.67 2.44
N ASN A 38 9.89 11.60 3.06
CA ASN A 38 9.35 10.39 3.66
C ASN A 38 8.21 9.91 2.77
N TYR A 39 8.52 8.99 1.85
CA TYR A 39 7.53 8.40 0.94
C TYR A 39 6.29 7.84 1.66
N THR A 40 6.43 7.41 2.92
CA THR A 40 5.30 6.92 3.72
C THR A 40 4.36 8.07 4.08
N LEU A 41 4.87 9.28 4.33
CA LEU A 41 4.03 10.47 4.51
C LEU A 41 3.47 10.97 3.18
N GLU A 42 4.26 10.90 2.10
CA GLU A 42 3.85 11.43 0.79
C GLU A 42 2.70 10.66 0.15
N ILE A 43 2.54 9.36 0.43
CA ILE A 43 1.42 8.56 -0.11
C ILE A 43 0.29 8.33 0.90
N GLN A 44 0.51 8.69 2.17
CA GLN A 44 -0.43 8.35 3.24
C GLN A 44 -1.75 9.11 3.12
N ALA A 45 -1.73 10.34 2.60
CA ALA A 45 -2.96 11.11 2.40
C ALA A 45 -3.85 10.44 1.33
N GLU A 46 -3.27 10.03 0.21
CA GLU A 46 -3.93 9.38 -0.92
C GLU A 46 -4.38 7.97 -0.53
N ALA A 47 -3.55 7.22 0.19
CA ALA A 47 -3.90 5.90 0.70
C ALA A 47 -5.08 5.94 1.68
N GLN A 48 -5.11 6.94 2.56
CA GLN A 48 -6.22 7.15 3.49
C GLN A 48 -7.48 7.57 2.74
N ALA A 49 -7.39 8.53 1.81
CA ALA A 49 -8.51 8.98 0.99
C ALA A 49 -9.11 7.83 0.16
N PHE A 50 -8.26 7.00 -0.43
CA PHE A 50 -8.69 5.80 -1.14
C PHE A 50 -9.39 4.80 -0.21
N SER A 51 -8.82 4.54 0.97
CA SER A 51 -9.42 3.63 1.96
C SER A 51 -10.79 4.12 2.44
N ASP A 52 -10.94 5.43 2.68
CA ASP A 52 -12.19 6.04 3.10
C ASP A 52 -13.26 5.98 1.99
N ALA A 53 -12.87 6.29 0.75
CA ALA A 53 -13.75 6.18 -0.41
C ALA A 53 -14.17 4.73 -0.68
N ALA A 54 -13.26 3.77 -0.50
CA ALA A 54 -13.55 2.34 -0.59
C ALA A 54 -14.56 1.89 0.45
N ALA A 55 -14.40 2.34 1.71
CA ALA A 55 -15.35 2.06 2.77
C ALA A 55 -16.74 2.66 2.48
N ALA A 56 -16.79 3.90 1.96
CA ALA A 56 -18.03 4.55 1.59
C ALA A 56 -18.75 3.82 0.44
N TYR A 57 -18.03 3.44 -0.62
CA TYR A 57 -18.59 2.69 -1.75
C TYR A 57 -19.03 1.28 -1.35
N ALA A 58 -18.29 0.62 -0.45
CA ALA A 58 -18.69 -0.68 0.09
C ALA A 58 -19.98 -0.61 0.93
N GLN A 59 -20.24 0.51 1.59
CA GLN A 59 -21.47 0.75 2.36
C GLN A 59 -22.64 1.18 1.49
N ASP A 60 -22.39 2.02 0.48
CA ASP A 60 -23.39 2.49 -0.47
C ASP A 60 -22.78 2.58 -1.88
N GLN A 61 -23.24 1.70 -2.77
CA GLN A 61 -22.77 1.60 -4.15
C GLN A 61 -23.45 2.60 -5.11
N SER A 62 -23.86 3.76 -4.59
CA SER A 62 -24.38 4.85 -5.42
C SER A 62 -23.32 5.35 -6.42
N THR A 63 -23.77 5.89 -7.56
CA THR A 63 -22.88 6.47 -8.59
C THR A 63 -21.93 7.50 -8.01
N ALA A 64 -22.39 8.32 -7.05
CA ALA A 64 -21.54 9.32 -6.40
C ALA A 64 -20.37 8.69 -5.64
N ASN A 65 -20.61 7.62 -4.87
CA ASN A 65 -19.55 6.92 -4.13
C ASN A 65 -18.65 6.10 -5.05
N CYS A 66 -19.19 5.54 -6.14
CA CYS A 66 -18.38 4.89 -7.18
C CYS A 66 -17.38 5.87 -7.79
N LEU A 67 -17.84 7.06 -8.20
CA LEU A 67 -16.97 8.09 -8.79
C LEU A 67 -15.94 8.60 -7.77
N ALA A 68 -16.32 8.75 -6.50
CA ALA A 68 -15.40 9.12 -5.43
C ALA A 68 -14.31 8.05 -5.22
N TYR A 69 -14.70 6.76 -5.22
CA TYR A 69 -13.78 5.64 -5.17
C TYR A 69 -12.82 5.65 -6.36
N GLN A 70 -13.35 5.80 -7.58
CA GLN A 70 -12.54 5.81 -8.80
C GLN A 70 -11.52 6.95 -8.77
N SER A 71 -11.95 8.15 -8.40
CA SER A 71 -11.07 9.32 -8.31
C SER A 71 -9.99 9.16 -7.23
N ALA A 72 -10.33 8.62 -6.07
CA ALA A 72 -9.36 8.42 -4.98
C ALA A 72 -8.37 7.30 -5.30
N ALA A 73 -8.82 6.24 -5.98
CA ALA A 73 -7.96 5.18 -6.48
C ALA A 73 -6.96 5.72 -7.51
N GLN A 74 -7.41 6.56 -8.46
CA GLN A 74 -6.52 7.19 -9.43
C GLN A 74 -5.44 8.03 -8.74
N ALA A 75 -5.82 8.89 -7.79
CA ALA A 75 -4.88 9.72 -7.06
C ALA A 75 -3.83 8.88 -6.30
N TYR A 76 -4.24 7.74 -5.73
CA TYR A 76 -3.32 6.81 -5.08
C TYR A 76 -2.37 6.14 -6.08
N LEU A 77 -2.85 5.72 -7.25
CA LEU A 77 -2.01 5.12 -8.29
C LEU A 77 -1.01 6.11 -8.87
N ASP A 78 -1.41 7.38 -9.06
CA ASP A 78 -0.54 8.45 -9.51
C ASP A 78 0.58 8.71 -8.49
N ALA A 79 0.23 8.85 -7.21
CA ALA A 79 1.19 9.01 -6.13
C ALA A 79 2.12 7.79 -5.99
N ALA A 80 1.61 6.58 -6.20
CA ALA A 80 2.44 5.38 -6.25
C ALA A 80 3.41 5.43 -7.44
N ALA A 81 2.96 5.82 -8.64
CA ALA A 81 3.82 5.90 -9.81
C ALA A 81 5.02 6.86 -9.59
N ASP A 82 4.81 7.97 -8.90
CA ASP A 82 5.86 8.94 -8.56
C ASP A 82 6.95 8.37 -7.64
N LEU A 83 6.65 7.28 -6.92
CA LEU A 83 7.61 6.58 -6.06
C LEU A 83 8.49 5.58 -6.81
N ASP A 84 8.38 5.44 -8.13
CA ASP A 84 9.13 4.43 -8.88
C ASP A 84 10.67 4.54 -8.69
N ASN A 85 11.19 5.74 -8.44
CA ASN A 85 12.60 6.05 -8.19
C ASN A 85 13.05 5.63 -6.79
N CYS A 86 12.09 5.31 -5.91
CA CYS A 86 12.29 4.76 -4.57
C CYS A 86 12.31 3.23 -4.55
N VAL A 87 11.88 2.58 -5.64
CA VAL A 87 11.83 1.13 -5.73
C VAL A 87 13.20 0.61 -6.19
N PRO A 88 13.76 -0.42 -5.51
CA PRO A 88 14.99 -1.06 -5.95
C PRO A 88 14.91 -1.48 -7.42
N SER A 89 15.97 -1.24 -8.20
CA SER A 89 15.97 -1.46 -9.65
C SER A 89 15.53 -2.87 -10.06
N ALA A 90 15.88 -3.90 -9.27
CA ALA A 90 15.47 -5.28 -9.49
C ALA A 90 13.96 -5.52 -9.34
N GLN A 91 13.26 -4.68 -8.58
CA GLN A 91 11.82 -4.77 -8.29
C GLN A 91 10.99 -3.77 -9.09
N ARG A 92 11.63 -2.74 -9.68
CA ARG A 92 10.94 -1.69 -10.43
C ARG A 92 10.05 -2.22 -11.57
N PRO A 93 10.45 -3.23 -12.37
CA PRO A 93 9.57 -3.76 -13.41
C PRO A 93 8.28 -4.37 -12.85
N SER A 94 8.37 -5.18 -11.79
CA SER A 94 7.19 -5.75 -11.12
C SER A 94 6.32 -4.69 -10.45
N TYR A 95 6.93 -3.63 -9.93
CA TYR A 95 6.22 -2.51 -9.33
C TYR A 95 5.39 -1.74 -10.36
N LEU A 96 6.01 -1.34 -11.46
CA LEU A 96 5.33 -0.63 -12.55
C LEU A 96 4.26 -1.50 -13.20
N GLN A 97 4.49 -2.81 -13.32
CA GLN A 97 3.47 -3.73 -13.81
C GLN A 97 2.25 -3.76 -12.88
N ALA A 98 2.44 -3.83 -11.57
CA ALA A 98 1.33 -3.83 -10.62
C ALA A 98 0.50 -2.54 -10.68
N ILE A 99 1.14 -1.38 -10.87
CA ILE A 99 0.45 -0.10 -11.08
C ILE A 99 -0.35 -0.13 -12.39
N ALA A 100 0.26 -0.62 -13.48
CA ALA A 100 -0.42 -0.72 -14.77
C ALA A 100 -1.61 -1.68 -14.72
N ASP A 101 -1.49 -2.83 -14.06
CA ASP A 101 -2.59 -3.79 -13.88
C ASP A 101 -3.73 -3.16 -13.07
N ALA A 102 -3.41 -2.44 -11.98
CA ALA A 102 -4.40 -1.73 -11.19
C ALA A 102 -5.09 -0.60 -11.97
N GLN A 103 -4.36 0.11 -12.84
CA GLN A 103 -4.94 1.12 -13.73
C GLN A 103 -5.94 0.49 -14.71
N VAL A 104 -5.62 -0.67 -15.28
CA VAL A 104 -6.53 -1.40 -16.18
C VAL A 104 -7.82 -1.81 -15.44
N GLU A 105 -7.70 -2.31 -14.21
CA GLU A 105 -8.87 -2.64 -13.39
C GLU A 105 -9.72 -1.40 -13.07
N LEU A 106 -9.07 -0.26 -12.78
CA LEU A 106 -9.74 0.99 -12.49
C LEU A 106 -10.46 1.58 -13.71
N ASP A 107 -9.83 1.51 -14.89
CA ASP A 107 -10.41 1.95 -16.16
C ASP A 107 -11.59 1.08 -16.59
N ALA A 108 -11.58 -0.20 -16.20
CA ALA A 108 -12.68 -1.13 -16.43
C ALA A 108 -13.86 -0.91 -15.47
N LEU A 109 -13.67 -0.18 -14.37
CA LEU A 109 -14.73 0.15 -13.43
C LEU A 109 -15.73 1.13 -14.08
N SER A 110 -16.93 0.62 -14.37
CA SER A 110 -18.03 1.44 -14.85
C SER A 110 -18.85 1.97 -13.67
N CYS A 111 -18.69 3.27 -13.41
CA CYS A 111 -19.66 4.09 -12.68
C CYS A 111 -20.63 4.73 -13.69
#